data_AF-A0A958EGA9-F1
#
_entry.id   AF-A0A958EGA9-F1
#
_cell.length_a   1.000
_cell.length_b   1.000
_cell.length_c   1.000
_cell.angle_alpha   90.00
_cell.angle_beta   90.00
_cell.angle_gamma   90.00
#
_symmetry.space_group_name_H-M   'P 1'
#
loop_
_entity.id
_entity.type
_entity.pdbx_description
1 polymer ?
#
loop_
_entity_poly.entity_id
_entity_poly.type
_entity_poly.pdbx_seq_one_letter_code
_entity_poly.pdbx_strand_id
1 'polypeptide(L)' 'MAPVVTHILGISAYYHDSAACLLREGEIVAAAQEERFSRKKHDHRFPALAVEYCLREAGISPGDI' A
#
# COMPACT_ATOMS: atom_id res chain seq x y z
N MET A 1 -1.45 -29.22 2.85
CA MET A 1 -1.10 -27.95 2.17
C MET A 1 -1.19 -26.86 3.22
N ALA A 2 -0.17 -26.03 3.38
CA ALA A 2 -0.28 -24.85 4.23
C ALA A 2 -1.37 -23.91 3.64
N PRO A 3 -2.16 -23.22 4.47
CA PRO A 3 -3.12 -22.26 3.96
C PRO A 3 -2.38 -21.17 3.18
N VAL A 4 -2.87 -20.86 1.97
CA VAL A 4 -2.36 -19.75 1.17
C VAL A 4 -2.86 -18.48 1.83
N VAL A 5 -1.94 -17.67 2.36
CA VAL A 5 -2.27 -16.35 2.89
C VAL A 5 -2.37 -15.39 1.70
N THR A 6 -3.52 -14.77 1.54
CA THR A 6 -3.81 -13.82 0.46
C THR A 6 -3.51 -12.40 0.93
N HIS A 7 -2.65 -11.71 0.18
CA HIS A 7 -2.38 -10.29 0.34
C HIS A 7 -2.93 -9.54 -0.88
N ILE A 8 -3.50 -8.35 -0.66
CA ILE A 8 -4.01 -7.51 -1.76
C ILE A 8 -3.49 -6.10 -1.55
N LEU A 9 -2.71 -5.61 -2.50
CA LEU A 9 -2.26 -4.21 -2.54
C LEU A 9 -3.19 -3.37 -3.42
N GLY A 10 -4.04 -2.58 -2.78
CA GLY A 10 -4.87 -1.57 -3.43
C GLY A 10 -4.07 -0.30 -3.72
N ILE A 11 -4.21 0.24 -4.93
CA ILE A 11 -3.52 1.45 -5.38
C ILE A 11 -4.54 2.49 -5.86
N SER A 12 -4.38 3.72 -5.39
CA SER A 12 -5.02 4.92 -5.96
C SER A 12 -3.92 5.84 -6.50
N ALA A 13 -3.99 6.24 -7.76
CA ALA A 13 -2.98 7.10 -8.41
C ALA A 13 -3.54 7.89 -9.61
N TYR A 14 -2.82 8.95 -10.02
CA TYR A 14 -3.00 9.71 -11.27
C TYR A 14 -4.26 10.57 -11.43
N TYR A 15 -4.97 10.91 -10.35
CA TYR A 15 -6.14 11.79 -10.43
C TYR A 15 -6.31 12.70 -9.21
N HIS A 16 -6.17 12.15 -8.01
CA HIS A 16 -6.20 12.86 -6.72
C HIS A 16 -4.95 12.51 -5.90
N ASP A 17 -5.02 12.66 -4.58
CA ASP A 17 -4.05 12.13 -3.63
C ASP A 17 -3.84 10.63 -3.88
N SER A 18 -2.61 10.29 -4.25
CA SER A 18 -2.22 8.90 -4.40
C SER A 18 -2.06 8.25 -3.03
N ALA A 19 -2.37 6.96 -2.97
CA ALA A 19 -2.39 6.19 -1.73
C ALA A 19 -2.21 4.70 -2.02
N ALA A 20 -1.79 3.96 -1.00
CA ALA A 20 -1.75 2.51 -1.00
C ALA A 20 -2.46 1.95 0.23
N CYS A 21 -3.09 0.79 0.08
CA CYS A 21 -3.71 0.01 1.16
C CYS A 21 -3.35 -1.45 0.97
N LEU A 22 -2.96 -2.13 2.04
CA LEU A 22 -2.66 -3.55 2.04
C LEU A 22 -3.65 -4.30 2.92
N LEU A 23 -4.31 -5.29 2.32
CA LEU A 23 -5.17 -6.24 3.00
C LEU A 23 -4.43 -7.56 3.20
N ARG A 24 -4.73 -8.24 4.31
CA ARG A 24 -4.35 -9.64 4.57
C ARG A 24 -5.59 -10.38 5.03
N GLU A 25 -5.99 -11.42 4.29
CA GLU A 25 -7.22 -12.18 4.60
C GLU A 25 -8.47 -11.28 4.74
N GLY A 26 -8.55 -10.22 3.92
CA GLY A 26 -9.66 -9.26 3.95
C GLY A 26 -9.55 -8.17 5.02
N GLU A 27 -8.60 -8.28 5.95
CA GLU A 27 -8.38 -7.29 7.01
C GLU A 27 -7.33 -6.24 6.61
N ILE A 28 -7.54 -4.99 7.02
CA ILE A 28 -6.58 -3.90 6.74
C ILE A 28 -5.35 -4.07 7.63
N VAL A 29 -4.18 -4.23 7.01
CA VAL A 29 -2.89 -4.23 7.71
C VAL A 29 -2.34 -2.81 7.78
N ALA A 30 -2.34 -2.11 6.64
CA ALA A 30 -1.81 -0.75 6.53
C ALA A 30 -2.51 0.01 5.41
N ALA A 31 -2.68 1.31 5.60
CA ALA A 31 -3.13 2.23 4.56
C ALA A 31 -2.49 3.60 4.77
N ALA A 32 -1.98 4.21 3.70
CA ALA A 32 -1.34 5.51 3.79
C ALA A 32 -1.47 6.31 2.49
N GLN A 33 -1.52 7.63 2.64
CA GLN A 33 -1.47 8.60 1.54
C GLN A 33 -0.02 9.00 1.26
N GLU A 34 0.34 9.11 -0.02
CA GLU A 34 1.70 9.46 -0.46
C GLU A 34 2.13 10.83 0.08
N GLU A 35 1.21 11.80 0.14
CA GLU A 35 1.51 13.17 0.62
C GLU A 35 2.03 13.23 2.06
N ARG A 36 1.73 12.22 2.88
CA ARG A 36 2.24 12.12 4.26
C ARG A 36 3.76 11.89 4.26
N PHE A 37 4.26 11.17 3.26
CA PHE A 37 5.69 10.86 3.08
C PHE A 37 6.38 11.86 2.15
N SER A 38 5.79 12.15 1.00
CA SER A 38 6.40 13.02 -0.02
C SER A 38 6.40 14.50 0.39
N ARG A 39 5.57 14.86 1.38
CA ARG A 39 5.35 16.23 1.85
C ARG A 39 4.86 17.18 0.77
N LYS A 40 4.34 16.64 -0.34
CA LYS A 40 3.68 17.40 -1.40
C LYS A 40 2.18 17.20 -1.25
N LYS A 41 1.46 18.27 -0.95
CA LYS A 41 0.01 18.22 -0.80
C LYS A 41 -0.63 17.77 -2.13
N HIS A 42 -1.55 16.82 -2.04
CA HIS A 42 -2.23 16.19 -3.17
C HIS A 42 -1.28 15.56 -4.20
N ASP A 43 -0.27 14.84 -3.71
CA ASP A 43 0.66 14.13 -4.59
C ASP A 43 -0.06 13.03 -5.38
N HIS A 44 -0.26 13.26 -6.67
CA HIS A 44 -1.03 12.40 -7.57
C HIS A 44 -0.17 11.37 -8.32
N ARG A 45 1.14 11.37 -8.09
CA ARG A 45 2.07 10.45 -8.75
C ARG A 45 1.84 9.01 -8.26
N PHE A 46 2.63 8.06 -8.74
CA PHE A 46 2.57 6.71 -8.21
C PHE A 46 2.95 6.71 -6.71
N PRO A 47 2.17 6.04 -5.82
CA PRO A 47 2.35 6.11 -4.37
C PRO A 47 3.47 5.19 -3.87
N ALA A 48 4.69 5.42 -4.36
CA ALA A 48 5.83 4.54 -4.09
C ALA A 48 6.16 4.44 -2.59
N LEU A 49 6.12 5.57 -1.87
CA LEU A 49 6.44 5.61 -0.44
C LEU A 49 5.31 4.98 0.40
N ALA A 50 4.05 5.17 0.01
CA ALA A 50 2.94 4.51 0.67
C ALA A 50 2.93 2.99 0.44
N VAL A 51 3.32 2.51 -0.75
CA VAL A 51 3.50 1.08 -1.04
C VAL A 51 4.60 0.50 -0.17
N GLU A 52 5.77 1.15 -0.12
CA GLU A 52 6.89 0.73 0.72
C GLU A 52 6.48 0.64 2.19
N TYR A 53 5.76 1.66 2.68
CA TYR A 53 5.20 1.66 4.03
C TYR A 53 4.30 0.44 4.27
N CYS A 54 3.35 0.17 3.38
CA CYS A 54 2.41 -0.95 3.57
C CYS A 54 3.10 -2.31 3.59
N LEU A 55 4.06 -2.54 2.69
CA LEU A 55 4.88 -3.76 2.66
C LEU A 55 5.68 -3.94 3.94
N ARG A 56 6.29 -2.85 4.43
CA ARG A 56 7.06 -2.86 5.68
C ARG A 56 6.19 -3.17 6.90
N GLU A 57 5.01 -2.57 7.01
CA GLU A 57 4.08 -2.85 8.12
C GLU A 57 3.57 -4.29 8.11
N ALA A 58 3.37 -4.89 6.94
CA ALA A 58 3.01 -6.31 6.83
C ALA A 58 4.20 -7.27 6.97
N GLY A 59 5.44 -6.79 6.87
CA GLY A 59 6.64 -7.62 6.89
C GLY A 59 6.76 -8.54 5.66
N ILE A 60 6.26 -8.10 4.50
CA ILE A 60 6.25 -8.90 3.25
C ILE A 60 7.01 -8.19 2.12
N SER A 61 7.32 -8.96 1.08
CA SER A 61 7.95 -8.48 -0.15
C SER A 61 6.92 -8.35 -1.28
N PRO A 62 7.25 -7.68 -2.40
CA PRO A 62 6.38 -7.63 -3.57
C PRO A 62 6.03 -9.01 -4.16
N GLY A 63 6.83 -10.04 -3.91
CA GLY A 63 6.55 -11.41 -4.37
C GLY A 63 5.47 -12.14 -3.58
N ASP A 64 4.98 -11.54 -2.50
CA ASP A 64 3.96 -12.10 -1.61
C ASP A 64 2.54 -11.55 -1.89
N ILE A 65 2.41 -10.69 -2.92
CA ILE A 65 1.16 -10.06 -3.39
C ILE A 65 0.66 -10.75 -4.65
#